data_AF-A0A381KMU5-F1
#
_entry.id   AF-A0A381KMU5-F1
#
_cell.length_a   1.000
_cell.length_b   1.000
_cell.length_c   1.000
_cell.angle_alpha   90.00
_cell.angle_beta   90.00
_cell.angle_gamma   90.00
#
_symmetry.space_group_name_H-M   'P 1'
#
loop_
_entity.id
_entity.type
_entity.pdbx_description
1 polymer ?
#
loop_
_entity_poly.entity_id
_entity_poly.type
_entity_poly.pdbx_seq_one_letter_code
_entity_poly.pdbx_strand_id
1 'polypeptide(L)' 'MNSNERRSKLIDILKESKHPVKGGTLAELLNVSRQVIVQDIAL' A
#
# COMPACT_ATOMS: atom_id res chain seq x y z
N MET A 1 -0.50 -10.18 -8.47
CA MET A 1 0.50 -9.30 -7.84
C MET A 1 1.03 -9.99 -6.60
N ASN A 2 2.33 -10.26 -6.56
CA ASN A 2 2.97 -10.86 -5.39
C ASN A 2 3.22 -9.82 -4.29
N SER A 3 3.40 -10.26 -3.04
CA SER A 3 3.57 -9.35 -1.89
C SER A 3 4.73 -8.37 -2.06
N ASN A 4 5.85 -8.82 -2.66
CA ASN A 4 7.01 -7.95 -2.93
C ASN A 4 6.71 -6.83 -3.93
N GLU A 5 6.00 -7.14 -5.03
CA GLU A 5 5.60 -6.13 -6.01
C GLU A 5 4.65 -5.11 -5.40
N ARG A 6 3.70 -5.58 -4.56
CA ARG A 6 2.75 -4.70 -3.87
C ARG A 6 3.47 -3.76 -2.91
N ARG A 7 4.43 -4.26 -2.13
CA ARG A 7 5.25 -3.45 -1.21
C ARG A 7 6.09 -2.42 -1.95
N SER A 8 6.69 -2.80 -3.08
CA SER A 8 7.42 -1.84 -3.93
C SER A 8 6.50 -0.69 -4.36
N LYS A 9 5.32 -1.02 -4.92
CA LYS A 9 4.32 -0.01 -5.30
C LYS A 9 3.84 0.83 -4.10
N LEU A 10 3.66 0.21 -2.94
CA LEU A 10 3.26 0.91 -1.72
C LEU A 10 4.33 1.96 -1.33
N ILE A 11 5.61 1.58 -1.37
CA ILE A 11 6.72 2.50 -1.12
C ILE A 11 6.76 3.62 -2.14
N ASP A 12 6.56 3.32 -3.43
CA ASP A 12 6.57 4.33 -4.50
C ASP A 12 5.43 5.36 -4.28
N ILE A 13 4.21 4.88 -4.00
CA ILE A 13 3.06 5.74 -3.69
C ILE A 13 3.34 6.62 -2.45
N LEU A 14 3.95 6.05 -1.41
CA LEU A 14 4.27 6.79 -0.18
C LEU A 14 5.38 7.83 -0.40
N LYS A 15 6.37 7.55 -1.26
CA LYS A 15 7.44 8.49 -1.62
C LYS A 15 6.93 9.64 -2.48
N GLU A 16 6.00 9.35 -3.40
CA GLU A 16 5.42 10.37 -4.28
C GLU A 16 4.34 11.20 -3.56
N SER A 17 3.72 10.66 -2.51
CA SER A 17 2.68 11.37 -1.78
C SER A 17 3.24 12.47 -0.90
N LYS A 18 2.85 13.71 -1.19
CA LYS A 18 3.16 14.89 -0.37
C LYS A 18 2.27 15.04 0.87
N HIS A 19 1.28 14.16 1.04
CA HIS A 19 0.27 14.22 2.09
C HIS A 19 0.05 12.84 2.70
N PRO A 20 -0.41 12.75 3.97
CA PRO A 20 -0.75 11.46 4.58
C PRO A 20 -1.79 10.69 3.75
N VAL A 21 -1.45 9.46 3.36
CA VAL A 21 -2.36 8.60 2.59
C VAL A 21 -3.09 7.67 3.53
N LYS A 22 -4.42 7.57 3.39
CA LYS A 22 -5.24 6.63 4.16
C LYS A 22 -4.98 5.20 3.68
N GLY A 23 -4.84 4.25 4.60
CA GLY A 23 -4.67 2.83 4.25
C GLY A 23 -5.83 2.23 3.44
N GLY A 24 -7.04 2.81 3.53
CA GLY A 24 -8.16 2.45 2.65
C GLY A 24 -7.92 2.81 1.18
N THR A 25 -7.39 4.01 0.95
CA THR A 25 -7.04 4.48 -0.40
C THR A 25 -5.96 3.60 -1.02
N LEU A 26 -4.95 3.21 -0.25
CA LEU A 26 -3.91 2.26 -0.71
C LEU A 26 -4.51 0.90 -1.07
N ALA A 27 -5.48 0.42 -0.29
CA ALA A 27 -6.16 -0.85 -0.55
C ALA A 27 -6.97 -0.81 -1.86
N GLU A 28 -7.70 0.28 -2.10
CA GLU A 28 -8.45 0.50 -3.36
C GLU A 28 -7.51 0.60 -4.57
N LEU A 29 -6.44 1.41 -4.49
CA LEU A 29 -5.44 1.58 -5.56
C LEU A 29 -4.73 0.27 -5.92
N LEU A 30 -4.45 -0.57 -4.93
CA LEU A 30 -3.75 -1.83 -5.11
C LEU A 30 -4.71 -3.02 -5.30
N ASN A 31 -6.02 -2.75 -5.34
CA ASN A 31 -7.10 -3.72 -5.48
C ASN A 31 -6.98 -4.89 -4.49
N VAL A 32 -6.75 -4.56 -3.22
CA VAL A 32 -6.64 -5.51 -2.11
C VAL A 32 -7.50 -5.05 -0.94
N SER A 33 -7.63 -5.90 0.10
CA SER A 33 -8.28 -5.48 1.33
C SER A 33 -7.35 -4.60 2.18
N ARG A 34 -7.94 -3.78 3.05
CA ARG A 34 -7.18 -2.99 4.04
C ARG A 34 -6.31 -3.89 4.93
N GLN A 35 -6.75 -5.10 5.26
CA GLN A 35 -6.00 -6.05 6.09
C GLN A 35 -4.68 -6.45 5.44
N VAL A 36 -4.68 -6.62 4.12
CA VAL A 36 -3.48 -6.95 3.35
C VAL A 36 -2.49 -5.79 3.38
N ILE A 37 -2.95 -4.55 3.26
CA ILE A 37 -2.10 -3.35 3.41
C ILE A 37 -1.49 -3.29 4.82
N VAL A 38 -2.27 -3.56 5.86
CA VAL A 38 -1.77 -3.58 7.24
C VAL A 38 -0.68 -4.64 7.43
N GLN A 39 -0.88 -5.85 6.89
CA GLN A 39 0.13 -6.91 6.93
C GLN A 39 1.42 -6.53 6.20
N ASP A 40 1.33 -5.87 5.05
CA ASP A 40 2.51 -5.47 4.28
C ASP A 40 3.31 -4.33 4.90
N ILE A 41 2.67 -3.50 5.72
CA ILE A 41 3.36 -2.43 6.47
C ILE A 41 4.00 -3.00 7.74
N ALA A 42 3.41 -4.04 8.34
CA ALA A 42 3.88 -4.65 9.58
C ALA A 42 5.07 -5.62 9.41
N LEU A 43 5.31 -6.11 8.17
CA LEU A 43 6.36 -7.07 7.81
C LEU A 43 7.59 -6.38 7.23
#